data_AF-A0A9N7R079-F1
#
_entry.id   AF-A0A9N7R079-F1
#
_cell.length_a   1.000
_cell.length_b   1.000
_cell.length_c   1.000
_cell.angle_alpha   90.00
_cell.angle_beta   90.00
_cell.angle_gamma   90.00
#
_symmetry.space_group_name_H-M   'P 1'
#
loop_
_entity.id
_entity.type
_entity.pdbx_description
1 polymer ?
#
loop_
_entity_poly.entity_id
_entity_poly.type
_entity_poly.pdbx_seq_one_letter_code
_entity_poly.pdbx_strand_id
1 'polypeptide(L)'
;MKILRFTIVFIFLGVKVIASAFTGTYGINYGRIANNIPSPEIVVTILKAAKIKNVRIYDFDHSVLNAFKGSGLELVIGLPNEYVKDMSSNADHALTWVRDNVHAFLPETHIVGIAVGNEILGGADNDLASSLLGAVKNIHNATKTLGLDRLVQISTAHSQAVFANSYPPSSCIFKEGVAQLMKPLLDFFSQIGSPFCLNAYPFLAYTYNPGKIDINYALFQPNQGIYDNKTNLHYDNLLDAQIDAAYAALQDADFKKMEVIITETGWASHGDENEPAATPDNARTYHYNLRKRLAKRKGTPMRPTTMLKAYIFALFNENSKPGAGSEKYYGLFKADGTISYNIGFPGLRSSSATSSRQVFGGGKWYKSYSFLLAVSTPILVLLLRQDWE
;
A
#
# COMPACT_ATOMS: atom_id res chain seq x y z
N MET A 1 2.20 35.25 -58.51
CA MET A 1 2.21 34.99 -57.06
C MET A 1 2.04 33.49 -56.83
N LYS A 2 3.10 32.77 -56.41
CA LYS A 2 3.02 31.36 -56.01
C LYS A 2 2.66 31.31 -54.52
N ILE A 3 1.51 30.76 -54.19
CA ILE A 3 1.08 30.55 -52.80
C ILE A 3 1.76 29.28 -52.28
N LEU A 4 2.72 29.45 -51.38
CA LEU A 4 3.42 28.35 -50.72
C LEU A 4 2.52 27.83 -49.59
N ARG A 5 1.98 26.61 -49.73
CA ARG A 5 1.22 25.93 -48.67
C ARG A 5 2.20 25.27 -47.71
N PHE A 6 2.28 25.77 -46.48
CA PHE A 6 2.98 25.10 -45.39
C PHE A 6 2.05 24.08 -44.74
N THR A 7 2.36 22.79 -44.89
CA THR A 7 1.73 21.70 -44.14
C THR A 7 2.41 21.61 -42.78
N ILE A 8 1.69 21.95 -41.70
CA ILE A 8 2.17 21.77 -40.33
C ILE A 8 2.02 20.29 -39.97
N VAL A 9 3.15 19.58 -39.88
CA VAL A 9 3.21 18.22 -39.36
C VAL A 9 3.28 18.30 -37.84
N PHE A 10 2.21 17.92 -37.14
CA PHE A 10 2.23 17.72 -35.70
C PHE A 10 3.00 16.44 -35.38
N ILE A 11 4.27 16.58 -35.02
CA ILE A 11 5.06 15.50 -34.43
C ILE A 11 4.57 15.36 -32.98
N PHE A 12 3.66 14.41 -32.74
CA PHE A 12 3.38 13.92 -31.39
C PHE A 12 4.65 13.19 -30.90
N LEU A 13 5.52 13.91 -30.19
CA LEU A 13 6.50 13.30 -29.29
C LEU A 13 5.70 12.59 -28.19
N GLY A 14 5.39 11.32 -28.42
CA GLY A 14 4.78 10.47 -27.41
C GLY A 14 5.68 10.45 -26.19
N VAL A 15 5.29 11.17 -25.14
CA VAL A 15 5.88 11.00 -23.81
C VAL A 15 5.55 9.58 -23.40
N LYS A 16 6.52 8.67 -23.55
CA LYS A 16 6.39 7.28 -23.11
C LYS A 16 6.33 7.31 -21.59
N VAL A 17 5.13 7.21 -21.04
CA VAL A 17 4.89 7.12 -19.59
C VAL A 17 5.58 5.85 -19.09
N ILE A 18 6.65 6.02 -18.31
CA ILE A 18 7.17 4.97 -17.46
C ILE A 18 6.22 4.92 -16.26
N ALA A 19 5.58 3.78 -16.02
CA ALA A 19 4.70 3.65 -14.87
C ALA A 19 5.47 3.94 -13.58
N SER A 20 5.02 4.92 -12.81
CA SER A 20 5.41 5.06 -11.41
C SER A 20 4.33 4.33 -10.61
N ALA A 21 4.61 3.10 -10.16
CA ALA A 21 3.65 2.24 -9.49
C ALA A 21 3.24 2.71 -8.07
N PHE A 22 3.50 3.98 -7.73
CA PHE A 22 3.27 4.50 -6.40
C PHE A 22 3.03 6.01 -6.40
N THR A 23 1.78 6.41 -6.54
CA THR A 23 1.37 7.82 -6.45
C THR A 23 1.03 8.23 -5.01
N GLY A 24 1.68 9.29 -4.52
CA GLY A 24 1.34 9.88 -3.22
C GLY A 24 2.20 9.35 -2.07
N THR A 25 1.62 9.26 -0.86
CA THR A 25 2.37 8.99 0.38
C THR A 25 2.38 7.54 0.81
N TYR A 26 1.31 6.77 0.57
CA TYR A 26 1.20 5.36 0.95
C TYR A 26 0.10 4.64 0.18
N GLY A 27 0.09 3.32 0.25
CA GLY A 27 -0.99 2.46 -0.24
C GLY A 27 -1.72 1.74 0.88
N ILE A 28 -2.72 0.93 0.52
CA ILE A 28 -3.43 0.07 1.46
C ILE A 28 -3.71 -1.31 0.86
N ASN A 29 -3.63 -2.33 1.70
CA ASN A 29 -4.01 -3.69 1.35
C ASN A 29 -5.53 -3.85 1.49
N TYR A 30 -6.21 -4.19 0.40
CA TYR A 30 -7.62 -4.54 0.38
C TYR A 30 -7.76 -6.07 0.45
N GLY A 31 -7.54 -6.59 1.65
CA GLY A 31 -7.84 -7.98 2.00
C GLY A 31 -9.35 -8.24 2.04
N ARG A 32 -9.74 -9.45 1.64
CA ARG A 32 -11.14 -9.88 1.49
C ARG A 32 -11.39 -11.27 2.07
N ILE A 33 -10.56 -11.76 3.01
CA ILE A 33 -10.86 -12.99 3.73
C ILE A 33 -11.93 -12.70 4.80
N ALA A 34 -13.10 -12.29 4.33
CA ALA A 34 -14.22 -11.82 5.11
C ALA A 34 -15.52 -12.00 4.34
N ASN A 35 -16.64 -12.14 5.06
CA ASN A 35 -17.97 -12.30 4.46
C ASN A 35 -18.94 -11.15 4.80
N ASN A 36 -18.45 -10.09 5.45
CA ASN A 36 -19.26 -9.01 6.00
C ASN A 36 -18.77 -7.60 5.62
N ILE A 37 -17.83 -7.50 4.69
CA ILE A 37 -17.25 -6.22 4.24
C ILE A 37 -18.06 -5.62 3.06
N PRO A 38 -17.93 -4.31 2.77
CA PRO A 38 -18.70 -3.65 1.72
C PRO A 38 -18.33 -4.17 0.32
N SER A 39 -19.24 -3.95 -0.64
CA SER A 39 -18.98 -4.28 -2.06
C SER A 39 -17.80 -3.48 -2.63
N PRO A 40 -17.12 -3.97 -3.67
CA PRO A 40 -15.99 -3.26 -4.28
C PRO A 40 -16.30 -1.81 -4.71
N GLU A 41 -17.52 -1.51 -5.15
CA GLU A 41 -17.94 -0.14 -5.53
C GLU A 41 -17.98 0.82 -4.32
N ILE A 42 -18.49 0.32 -3.18
CA ILE A 42 -18.47 1.07 -1.93
C ILE A 42 -17.02 1.26 -1.47
N VAL A 43 -16.18 0.23 -1.62
CA VAL A 43 -14.76 0.31 -1.28
C VAL A 43 -14.03 1.38 -2.09
N VAL A 44 -14.27 1.50 -3.40
CA VAL A 44 -13.72 2.60 -4.22
C VAL A 44 -14.14 3.97 -3.67
N THR A 45 -15.38 4.10 -3.21
CA THR A 45 -15.88 5.34 -2.59
C THR A 45 -15.14 5.65 -1.29
N ILE A 46 -14.94 4.65 -0.43
CA ILE A 46 -14.19 4.78 0.83
C ILE A 46 -12.74 5.21 0.55
N LEU A 47 -12.06 4.55 -0.39
CA LEU A 47 -10.67 4.84 -0.75
C LEU A 47 -10.50 6.26 -1.28
N LYS A 48 -11.40 6.71 -2.17
CA LYS A 48 -11.41 8.09 -2.67
C LYS A 48 -11.65 9.11 -1.55
N ALA A 49 -12.60 8.86 -0.66
CA ALA A 49 -12.86 9.74 0.48
C ALA A 49 -11.65 9.81 1.43
N ALA A 50 -10.97 8.68 1.65
CA ALA A 50 -9.74 8.58 2.43
C ALA A 50 -8.51 9.16 1.71
N LYS A 51 -8.63 9.56 0.44
CA LYS A 51 -7.54 10.03 -0.43
C LYS A 51 -6.41 9.01 -0.58
N ILE A 52 -6.73 7.72 -0.53
CA ILE A 52 -5.80 6.63 -0.77
C ILE A 52 -5.86 6.29 -2.25
N LYS A 53 -4.70 6.30 -2.93
CA LYS A 53 -4.61 6.08 -4.38
C LYS A 53 -4.06 4.70 -4.74
N ASN A 54 -3.13 4.16 -3.95
CA ASN A 54 -2.49 2.88 -4.23
C ASN A 54 -3.19 1.78 -3.44
N VAL A 55 -3.60 0.72 -4.12
CA VAL A 55 -4.31 -0.42 -3.54
C VAL A 55 -3.62 -1.70 -3.96
N ARG A 56 -3.45 -2.63 -3.01
CA ARG A 56 -3.00 -3.98 -3.28
C ARG A 56 -4.11 -4.96 -2.95
N ILE A 57 -4.41 -5.88 -3.87
CA ILE A 57 -5.29 -7.03 -3.65
C ILE A 57 -4.47 -8.32 -3.78
N TYR A 58 -4.95 -9.40 -3.17
CA TYR A 58 -4.21 -10.68 -3.06
C TYR A 58 -4.65 -11.72 -4.09
N ASP A 59 -5.60 -11.35 -4.94
CA ASP A 59 -6.19 -12.19 -5.97
C ASP A 59 -6.37 -11.37 -7.26
N PHE A 60 -7.14 -11.93 -8.19
CA PHE A 60 -7.52 -11.33 -9.46
C PHE A 60 -9.05 -11.28 -9.64
N ASP A 61 -9.80 -11.00 -8.58
CA ASP A 61 -11.28 -10.96 -8.59
C ASP A 61 -11.81 -9.89 -9.57
N HIS A 62 -12.49 -10.34 -10.63
CA HIS A 62 -13.04 -9.48 -11.68
C HIS A 62 -14.10 -8.51 -11.17
N SER A 63 -14.82 -8.81 -10.09
CA SER A 63 -15.77 -7.85 -9.49
C SER A 63 -15.05 -6.60 -9.01
N VAL A 64 -13.85 -6.77 -8.44
CA VAL A 64 -13.01 -5.68 -7.96
C VAL A 64 -12.37 -4.94 -9.11
N LEU A 65 -11.84 -5.67 -10.11
CA LEU A 65 -11.26 -5.05 -11.30
C LEU A 65 -12.30 -4.18 -12.04
N ASN A 66 -13.55 -4.65 -12.14
CA ASN A 66 -14.65 -3.88 -12.72
C ASN A 66 -15.03 -2.66 -11.88
N ALA A 67 -15.14 -2.79 -10.56
CA ALA A 67 -15.46 -1.66 -9.69
C ALA A 67 -14.39 -0.55 -9.72
N PHE A 68 -13.13 -0.91 -9.96
CA PHE A 68 -12.01 0.03 -10.05
C PHE A 68 -11.93 0.75 -11.41
N LYS A 69 -12.74 0.35 -12.40
CA LYS A 69 -12.80 0.96 -13.73
C LYS A 69 -13.11 2.45 -13.66
N GLY A 70 -12.29 3.29 -14.29
CA GLY A 70 -12.43 4.74 -14.29
C GLY A 70 -12.27 5.39 -12.91
N SER A 71 -11.83 4.66 -11.89
CA SER A 71 -11.70 5.19 -10.53
C SER A 71 -10.51 6.14 -10.39
N GLY A 72 -9.46 5.96 -11.20
CA GLY A 72 -8.17 6.63 -11.08
C GLY A 72 -7.30 6.12 -9.92
N LEU A 73 -7.70 5.02 -9.27
CA LEU A 73 -6.90 4.33 -8.26
C LEU A 73 -5.91 3.37 -8.94
N GLU A 74 -4.69 3.31 -8.42
CA GLU A 74 -3.63 2.40 -8.87
C GLU A 74 -3.77 1.06 -8.15
N LEU A 75 -3.76 -0.03 -8.92
CA LEU A 75 -4.00 -1.38 -8.39
C LEU A 75 -2.81 -2.31 -8.66
N VAL A 76 -2.30 -2.92 -7.59
CA VAL A 76 -1.45 -4.12 -7.68
C VAL A 76 -2.33 -5.33 -7.43
N ILE A 77 -2.37 -6.26 -8.38
CA ILE A 77 -3.15 -7.50 -8.27
C ILE A 77 -2.25 -8.66 -7.86
N GLY A 78 -2.82 -9.65 -7.18
CA GLY A 78 -2.08 -10.84 -6.73
C GLY A 78 -2.32 -12.02 -7.65
N LEU A 79 -1.25 -12.75 -7.99
CA LEU A 79 -1.36 -14.14 -8.39
C LEU A 79 -1.22 -14.98 -7.10
N PRO A 80 -2.30 -15.63 -6.62
CA PRO A 80 -2.25 -16.44 -5.42
C PRO A 80 -1.24 -17.60 -5.50
N ASN A 81 -0.77 -18.05 -4.33
CA ASN A 81 0.29 -19.04 -4.21
C ASN A 81 -0.04 -20.36 -4.94
N GLU A 82 -1.30 -20.79 -4.92
CA GLU A 82 -1.78 -22.01 -5.56
C GLU A 82 -1.60 -22.03 -7.09
N TYR A 83 -1.50 -20.86 -7.74
CA TYR A 83 -1.29 -20.75 -9.18
C TYR A 83 0.19 -20.72 -9.58
N VAL A 84 1.12 -20.50 -8.64
CA VAL A 84 2.53 -20.29 -8.95
C VAL A 84 3.16 -21.51 -9.63
N LYS A 85 2.82 -22.74 -9.18
CA LYS A 85 3.33 -23.98 -9.80
C LYS A 85 2.87 -24.11 -11.26
N ASP A 86 1.59 -23.82 -11.53
CA ASP A 86 1.01 -23.87 -12.88
C ASP A 86 1.63 -22.80 -13.79
N MET A 87 1.71 -21.55 -13.33
CA MET A 87 2.33 -20.47 -14.11
C MET A 87 3.82 -20.70 -14.37
N SER A 88 4.50 -21.43 -13.48
CA SER A 88 5.90 -21.82 -13.68
C SER A 88 6.06 -22.91 -14.74
N SER A 89 5.17 -23.90 -14.76
CA SER A 89 5.28 -25.05 -15.65
C SER A 89 4.73 -24.80 -17.05
N ASN A 90 3.81 -23.84 -17.21
CA ASN A 90 3.11 -23.58 -18.46
C ASN A 90 3.08 -22.08 -18.82
N ALA A 91 3.88 -21.70 -19.82
CA ALA A 91 3.95 -20.32 -20.30
C ALA A 91 2.68 -19.86 -21.02
N ASP A 92 1.93 -20.75 -21.66
CA ASP A 92 0.66 -20.41 -22.32
C ASP A 92 -0.45 -20.13 -21.30
N HIS A 93 -0.42 -20.83 -20.15
CA HIS A 93 -1.29 -20.51 -19.02
C HIS A 93 -0.96 -19.13 -18.44
N ALA A 94 0.33 -18.80 -18.28
CA ALA A 94 0.76 -17.46 -17.87
C ALA A 94 0.31 -16.37 -18.85
N LEU A 95 0.44 -16.61 -20.16
CA LEU A 95 -0.04 -15.70 -21.19
C LEU A 95 -1.56 -15.50 -21.12
N THR A 96 -2.31 -16.59 -21.00
CA THR A 96 -3.78 -16.56 -20.87
C THR A 96 -4.18 -15.80 -19.61
N TRP A 97 -3.53 -16.07 -18.48
CA TRP A 97 -3.81 -15.39 -17.22
C TRP A 97 -3.56 -13.88 -17.31
N VAL A 98 -2.43 -13.44 -17.87
CA VAL A 98 -2.15 -12.00 -18.03
C VAL A 98 -3.13 -11.37 -19.01
N ARG A 99 -3.47 -12.05 -20.10
CA ARG A 99 -4.45 -11.54 -21.08
C ARG A 99 -5.81 -11.30 -20.43
N ASP A 100 -6.30 -12.29 -19.69
CA ASP A 100 -7.68 -12.31 -19.20
C ASP A 100 -7.86 -11.48 -17.91
N ASN A 101 -6.81 -11.32 -17.09
CA ASN A 101 -6.88 -10.64 -15.79
C ASN A 101 -6.21 -9.27 -15.76
N VAL A 102 -5.40 -8.93 -16.78
CA VAL A 102 -4.66 -7.65 -16.83
C VAL A 102 -4.96 -6.91 -18.11
N HIS A 103 -4.65 -7.51 -19.26
CA HIS A 103 -4.82 -6.85 -20.56
C HIS A 103 -6.29 -6.48 -20.83
N ALA A 104 -7.23 -7.38 -20.50
CA ALA A 104 -8.67 -7.15 -20.71
C ALA A 104 -9.26 -5.98 -19.91
N PHE A 105 -8.60 -5.54 -18.83
CA PHE A 105 -9.07 -4.45 -17.96
C PHE A 105 -8.37 -3.11 -18.22
N LEU A 106 -7.27 -3.11 -18.96
CA LEU A 106 -6.53 -1.91 -19.31
C LEU A 106 -7.13 -1.23 -20.56
N PRO A 107 -7.08 0.12 -20.66
CA PRO A 107 -6.51 1.05 -19.69
C PRO A 107 -7.48 1.50 -18.60
N GLU A 108 -8.75 1.06 -18.62
CA GLU A 108 -9.80 1.67 -17.81
C GLU A 108 -9.66 1.39 -16.31
N THR A 109 -9.15 0.21 -15.94
CA THR A 109 -8.70 -0.12 -14.59
C THR A 109 -7.19 -0.01 -14.55
N HIS A 110 -6.63 0.90 -13.73
CA HIS A 110 -5.19 1.18 -13.70
C HIS A 110 -4.43 0.10 -12.92
N ILE A 111 -4.24 -1.07 -13.54
CA ILE A 111 -3.39 -2.12 -13.02
C ILE A 111 -1.93 -1.73 -13.25
N VAL A 112 -1.20 -1.45 -12.17
CA VAL A 112 0.19 -0.98 -12.20
C VAL A 112 1.20 -2.05 -11.81
N GLY A 113 0.74 -3.19 -11.29
CA GLY A 113 1.62 -4.28 -10.94
C GLY A 113 0.93 -5.62 -10.71
N ILE A 114 1.73 -6.67 -10.80
CA ILE A 114 1.36 -8.06 -10.48
C ILE A 114 2.32 -8.54 -9.39
N ALA A 115 1.76 -8.93 -8.25
CA ALA A 115 2.49 -9.61 -7.17
C ALA A 115 2.33 -11.13 -7.37
N VAL A 116 3.41 -11.79 -7.82
CA VAL A 116 3.45 -13.23 -8.07
C VAL A 116 3.71 -13.95 -6.75
N GLY A 117 2.66 -14.48 -6.14
CA GLY A 117 2.72 -15.10 -4.82
C GLY A 117 2.96 -14.12 -3.66
N ASN A 118 2.86 -14.64 -2.45
CA ASN A 118 3.04 -13.93 -1.20
C ASN A 118 3.78 -14.82 -0.19
N GLU A 119 4.92 -14.32 0.31
CA GLU A 119 5.76 -14.90 1.37
C GLU A 119 6.30 -16.32 1.11
N ILE A 120 6.32 -16.76 -0.15
CA ILE A 120 6.67 -18.13 -0.55
C ILE A 120 8.05 -18.57 -0.03
N LEU A 121 9.09 -17.75 -0.25
CA LEU A 121 10.46 -18.12 0.14
C LEU A 121 10.69 -18.13 1.66
N GLY A 122 9.77 -17.55 2.43
CA GLY A 122 9.78 -17.62 3.89
C GLY A 122 8.94 -18.77 4.45
N GLY A 123 8.21 -19.49 3.59
CA GLY A 123 7.32 -20.60 3.94
C GLY A 123 8.01 -21.96 3.96
N ALA A 124 7.19 -23.02 4.10
CA ALA A 124 7.66 -24.41 4.23
C ALA A 124 7.54 -25.26 2.95
N ASP A 125 6.85 -24.78 1.90
CA ASP A 125 6.67 -25.53 0.64
C ASP A 125 7.86 -25.28 -0.30
N ASN A 126 8.83 -26.19 -0.27
CA ASN A 126 10.04 -26.12 -1.10
C ASN A 126 9.76 -26.22 -2.61
N ASP A 127 8.74 -26.98 -3.01
CA ASP A 127 8.37 -27.14 -4.42
C ASP A 127 7.78 -25.83 -4.95
N LEU A 128 6.96 -25.17 -4.13
CA LEU A 128 6.41 -23.86 -4.44
C LEU A 128 7.52 -22.81 -4.52
N ALA A 129 8.46 -22.82 -3.56
CA ALA A 129 9.62 -21.94 -3.55
C ALA A 129 10.48 -22.10 -4.81
N SER A 130 10.72 -23.35 -5.24
CA SER A 130 11.49 -23.67 -6.45
C SER A 130 10.77 -23.24 -7.74
N SER A 131 9.44 -23.15 -7.71
CA SER A 131 8.62 -22.74 -8.87
C SER A 131 8.52 -21.21 -9.03
N LEU A 132 8.85 -20.43 -8.00
CA LEU A 132 8.60 -18.99 -7.98
C LEU A 132 9.28 -18.24 -9.14
N LEU A 133 10.57 -18.52 -9.39
CA LEU A 133 11.31 -17.84 -10.44
C LEU A 133 10.74 -18.14 -11.84
N GLY A 134 10.33 -19.37 -12.09
CA GLY A 134 9.71 -19.76 -13.36
C GLY A 134 8.40 -19.03 -13.59
N ALA A 135 7.54 -18.98 -12.57
CA ALA A 135 6.27 -18.24 -12.63
C ALA A 135 6.49 -16.74 -12.89
N VAL A 136 7.40 -16.11 -12.14
CA VAL A 136 7.76 -14.70 -12.31
C VAL A 136 8.25 -14.40 -13.73
N LYS A 137 9.12 -15.25 -14.29
CA LYS A 137 9.61 -15.12 -15.66
C LYS A 137 8.50 -15.28 -16.70
N ASN A 138 7.64 -16.28 -16.54
CA ASN A 138 6.55 -16.53 -17.48
C ASN A 138 5.51 -15.41 -17.47
N ILE A 139 5.14 -14.90 -16.29
CA ILE A 139 4.25 -13.73 -16.15
C ILE A 139 4.88 -12.48 -16.77
N HIS A 140 6.16 -12.20 -16.50
CA HIS A 140 6.86 -11.09 -17.14
C HIS A 140 6.89 -11.23 -18.67
N ASN A 141 7.24 -12.40 -19.20
CA ASN A 141 7.26 -12.66 -20.64
C ASN A 141 5.87 -12.48 -21.27
N ALA A 142 4.81 -12.93 -20.59
CA ALA A 142 3.44 -12.68 -21.01
C ALA A 142 3.11 -11.18 -21.08
N THR A 143 3.50 -10.38 -20.07
CA THR A 143 3.31 -8.93 -20.14
C THR A 143 4.08 -8.31 -21.31
N LYS A 144 5.29 -8.76 -21.61
CA LYS A 144 6.09 -8.29 -22.74
C LYS A 144 5.45 -8.64 -24.08
N THR A 145 4.96 -9.87 -24.25
CA THR A 145 4.23 -10.32 -25.45
C THR A 145 2.99 -9.46 -25.71
N LEU A 146 2.32 -9.02 -24.65
CA LEU A 146 1.13 -8.16 -24.72
C LEU A 146 1.47 -6.65 -24.73
N GLY A 147 2.75 -6.26 -24.74
CA GLY A 147 3.19 -4.86 -24.75
C GLY A 147 2.93 -4.09 -23.45
N LEU A 148 2.80 -4.80 -22.33
CA LEU A 148 2.46 -4.27 -21.00
C LEU A 148 3.68 -4.13 -20.06
N ASP A 149 4.85 -4.63 -20.44
CA ASP A 149 6.06 -4.73 -19.60
C ASP A 149 6.56 -3.38 -19.03
N ARG A 150 6.17 -2.27 -19.66
CA ARG A 150 6.49 -0.91 -19.18
C ARG A 150 5.41 -0.28 -18.30
N LEU A 151 4.22 -0.86 -18.31
CA LEU A 151 3.03 -0.38 -17.60
C LEU A 151 2.80 -1.14 -16.30
N VAL A 152 3.14 -2.44 -16.28
CA VAL A 152 2.83 -3.35 -15.19
C VAL A 152 4.12 -3.90 -14.58
N GLN A 153 4.42 -3.49 -13.35
CA GLN A 153 5.59 -3.98 -12.61
C GLN A 153 5.35 -5.39 -12.08
N ILE A 154 6.29 -6.31 -12.32
CA ILE A 154 6.24 -7.65 -11.74
C ILE A 154 7.01 -7.67 -10.43
N SER A 155 6.44 -8.22 -9.37
CA SER A 155 7.10 -8.36 -8.07
C SER A 155 6.68 -9.64 -7.36
N THR A 156 7.30 -9.94 -6.22
CA THR A 156 6.81 -10.93 -5.25
C THR A 156 7.11 -10.42 -3.85
N ALA A 157 6.20 -10.64 -2.91
CA ALA A 157 6.34 -10.16 -1.54
C ALA A 157 7.01 -11.21 -0.66
N HIS A 158 7.94 -10.78 0.19
CA HIS A 158 8.65 -11.64 1.12
C HIS A 158 8.31 -11.28 2.57
N SER A 159 8.17 -12.26 3.44
CA SER A 159 8.18 -12.02 4.89
C SER A 159 9.62 -11.85 5.38
N GLN A 160 9.78 -11.37 6.61
CA GLN A 160 11.09 -11.32 7.25
C GLN A 160 11.69 -12.72 7.54
N ALA A 161 10.93 -13.80 7.35
CA ALA A 161 11.42 -15.17 7.54
C ALA A 161 12.49 -15.58 6.52
N VAL A 162 12.71 -14.79 5.45
CA VAL A 162 13.81 -14.99 4.50
C VAL A 162 15.18 -14.64 5.08
N PHE A 163 15.24 -13.87 6.18
CA PHE A 163 16.47 -13.42 6.80
C PHE A 163 16.97 -14.39 7.89
N ALA A 164 18.29 -14.59 7.97
CA ALA A 164 18.92 -15.41 9.00
C ALA A 164 18.99 -14.67 10.35
N ASN A 165 19.15 -13.35 10.28
CA ASN A 165 19.32 -12.43 11.38
C ASN A 165 18.86 -11.05 10.94
N SER A 166 18.48 -10.18 11.87
CA SER A 166 18.05 -8.81 11.54
C SER A 166 18.51 -7.78 12.59
N TYR A 167 19.38 -8.19 13.53
CA TYR A 167 19.89 -7.33 14.59
C TYR A 167 21.40 -7.55 14.82
N PRO A 168 22.23 -6.48 14.80
CA PRO A 168 21.86 -5.13 14.34
C PRO A 168 21.54 -5.13 12.82
N PRO A 169 20.81 -4.13 12.28
CA PRO A 169 20.36 -4.15 10.87
C PRO A 169 21.46 -4.48 9.86
N SER A 170 22.66 -3.91 10.01
CA SER A 170 23.82 -4.11 9.11
C SER A 170 24.42 -5.52 9.09
N SER A 171 23.96 -6.40 9.98
CA SER A 171 24.37 -7.80 10.02
C SER A 171 23.46 -8.68 9.15
N CYS A 172 22.27 -8.20 8.77
CA CYS A 172 21.23 -9.00 8.16
C CYS A 172 21.70 -9.62 6.84
N ILE A 173 21.50 -10.94 6.71
CA ILE A 173 21.71 -11.72 5.49
C ILE A 173 20.50 -12.61 5.22
N PHE A 174 20.37 -13.09 3.98
CA PHE A 174 19.40 -14.14 3.67
C PHE A 174 19.81 -15.47 4.33
N LYS A 175 18.84 -16.28 4.76
CA LYS A 175 19.10 -17.67 5.18
C LYS A 175 19.78 -18.43 4.03
N GLU A 176 20.73 -19.31 4.36
CA GLU A 176 21.54 -20.02 3.36
C GLU A 176 20.70 -20.75 2.31
N GLY A 177 19.70 -21.54 2.74
CA GLY A 177 18.78 -22.23 1.82
C GLY A 177 17.89 -21.29 1.00
N VAL A 178 17.52 -20.13 1.57
CA VAL A 178 16.73 -19.12 0.86
C VAL A 178 17.59 -18.37 -0.16
N ALA A 179 18.86 -18.10 0.14
CA ALA A 179 19.77 -17.36 -0.71
C ALA A 179 19.96 -18.03 -2.09
N GLN A 180 19.91 -19.36 -2.16
CA GLN A 180 20.02 -20.14 -3.40
C GLN A 180 18.88 -19.85 -4.38
N LEU A 181 17.67 -19.59 -3.87
CA LEU A 181 16.50 -19.23 -4.68
C LEU A 181 16.35 -17.71 -4.84
N MET A 182 16.73 -16.96 -3.81
CA MET A 182 16.60 -15.51 -3.75
C MET A 182 17.55 -14.83 -4.75
N LYS A 183 18.84 -15.19 -4.81
CA LYS A 183 19.79 -14.48 -5.69
C LYS A 183 19.40 -14.51 -7.18
N PRO A 184 19.04 -15.67 -7.77
CA PRO A 184 18.56 -15.70 -9.16
C PRO A 184 17.27 -14.90 -9.40
N LEU A 185 16.39 -14.81 -8.39
CA LEU A 185 15.19 -13.98 -8.44
C LEU A 185 15.52 -12.49 -8.40
N LEU A 186 16.43 -12.08 -7.51
CA LEU A 186 16.93 -10.70 -7.44
C LEU A 186 17.68 -10.31 -8.72
N ASP A 187 18.46 -11.21 -9.31
CA ASP A 187 19.09 -10.98 -10.62
C ASP A 187 18.07 -10.67 -11.70
N PHE A 188 16.99 -11.45 -11.75
CA PHE A 188 15.91 -11.21 -12.70
C PHE A 188 15.20 -9.88 -12.42
N PHE A 189 14.85 -9.58 -11.16
CA PHE A 189 14.24 -8.31 -10.79
C PHE A 189 15.13 -7.10 -11.10
N SER A 190 16.44 -7.21 -10.88
CA SER A 190 17.40 -6.18 -11.26
C SER A 190 17.38 -5.90 -12.77
N GLN A 191 17.28 -6.94 -13.61
CA GLN A 191 17.20 -6.81 -15.07
C GLN A 191 15.91 -6.12 -15.55
N ILE A 192 14.79 -6.37 -14.88
CA ILE A 192 13.49 -5.79 -15.26
C ILE A 192 13.13 -4.50 -14.48
N GLY A 193 14.01 -4.05 -13.58
CA GLY A 193 13.80 -2.84 -12.78
C GLY A 193 12.76 -2.99 -11.65
N SER A 194 12.57 -4.21 -11.14
CA SER A 194 11.64 -4.51 -10.06
C SER A 194 12.26 -4.36 -8.66
N PRO A 195 11.47 -3.97 -7.65
CA PRO A 195 11.92 -3.78 -6.28
C PRO A 195 11.99 -5.11 -5.53
N PHE A 196 12.65 -5.07 -4.38
CA PHE A 196 12.46 -6.06 -3.32
C PHE A 196 11.23 -5.67 -2.49
N CYS A 197 10.17 -6.47 -2.56
CA CYS A 197 8.95 -6.25 -1.77
C CYS A 197 9.00 -7.01 -0.44
N LEU A 198 8.82 -6.29 0.66
CA LEU A 198 8.90 -6.83 2.02
C LEU A 198 7.60 -6.58 2.78
N ASN A 199 7.08 -7.62 3.41
CA ASN A 199 6.10 -7.55 4.48
C ASN A 199 6.85 -7.38 5.80
N ALA A 200 6.73 -6.21 6.43
CA ALA A 200 7.49 -5.84 7.62
C ALA A 200 6.53 -5.45 8.75
N TYR A 201 6.56 -6.21 9.84
CA TYR A 201 5.61 -6.04 10.95
C TYR A 201 6.34 -5.80 12.27
N PRO A 202 6.48 -4.54 12.70
CA PRO A 202 6.92 -4.21 14.06
C PRO A 202 6.06 -4.87 15.15
N PHE A 203 4.76 -5.02 14.90
CA PHE A 203 3.83 -5.74 15.78
C PHE A 203 4.28 -7.18 16.03
N LEU A 204 4.47 -7.98 14.96
CA LEU A 204 4.88 -9.38 15.10
C LEU A 204 6.27 -9.51 15.73
N ALA A 205 7.21 -8.65 15.35
CA ALA A 205 8.54 -8.64 15.94
C ALA A 205 8.48 -8.39 17.44
N TYR A 206 7.69 -7.40 17.90
CA TYR A 206 7.47 -7.13 19.32
C TYR A 206 6.79 -8.31 20.03
N THR A 207 5.67 -8.80 19.49
CA THR A 207 4.84 -9.86 20.10
C THR A 207 5.62 -11.16 20.30
N TYR A 208 6.43 -11.56 19.32
CA TYR A 208 7.19 -12.82 19.39
C TYR A 208 8.60 -12.70 19.98
N ASN A 209 8.98 -11.52 20.49
CA ASN A 209 10.25 -11.31 21.20
C ASN A 209 10.02 -10.58 22.53
N PRO A 210 9.24 -11.18 23.46
CA PRO A 210 8.84 -10.51 24.70
C PRO A 210 10.07 -10.09 25.52
N GLY A 211 10.05 -8.84 25.98
CA GLY A 211 11.13 -8.25 26.80
C GLY A 211 12.41 -7.89 26.04
N LYS A 212 12.46 -8.06 24.71
CA LYS A 212 13.63 -7.70 23.88
C LYS A 212 13.46 -6.41 23.10
N ILE A 213 12.22 -6.02 22.80
CA ILE A 213 11.89 -4.85 21.99
C ILE A 213 11.09 -3.88 22.84
N ASP A 214 11.54 -2.64 22.95
CA ASP A 214 10.76 -1.56 23.55
C ASP A 214 9.51 -1.30 22.69
N ILE A 215 8.34 -1.29 23.31
CA ILE A 215 7.09 -1.02 22.59
C ILE A 215 7.09 0.39 21.98
N ASN A 216 7.75 1.36 22.62
CA ASN A 216 7.85 2.71 22.08
C ASN A 216 8.67 2.75 20.79
N TYR A 217 9.72 1.94 20.72
CA TYR A 217 10.52 1.74 19.50
C TYR A 217 9.70 1.12 18.36
N ALA A 218 8.81 0.17 18.69
CA ALA A 218 7.89 -0.43 17.71
C ALA A 218 6.75 0.51 17.27
N LEU A 219 6.35 1.44 18.12
CA LEU A 219 5.23 2.38 17.91
C LEU A 219 5.65 3.78 17.41
N PHE A 220 6.93 3.98 17.06
CA PHE A 220 7.49 5.30 16.69
C PHE A 220 7.30 6.39 17.78
N GLN A 221 7.26 5.98 19.05
CA GLN A 221 7.19 6.88 20.20
C GLN A 221 8.61 7.22 20.69
N PRO A 222 8.80 8.28 21.48
CA PRO A 222 10.11 8.59 22.06
C PRO A 222 10.72 7.39 22.79
N ASN A 223 11.93 7.02 22.41
CA ASN A 223 12.69 5.90 22.97
C ASN A 223 14.19 6.12 22.76
N GLN A 224 15.04 5.24 23.29
CA GLN A 224 16.50 5.36 23.15
C GLN A 224 17.04 4.90 21.78
N GLY A 225 16.20 4.29 20.95
CA GLY A 225 16.57 3.70 19.67
C GLY A 225 17.55 2.55 19.80
N ILE A 226 18.12 2.15 18.67
CA ILE A 226 19.28 1.27 18.61
C ILE A 226 20.38 1.93 17.80
N TYR A 227 21.63 1.67 18.17
CA TYR A 227 22.80 2.14 17.45
C TYR A 227 23.50 0.96 16.79
N ASP A 228 23.69 1.04 15.48
CA ASP A 228 24.40 0.03 14.69
C ASP A 228 25.88 0.40 14.58
N ASN A 229 26.74 -0.27 15.36
CA ASN A 229 28.17 0.03 15.42
C ASN A 229 28.92 -0.13 14.10
N LYS A 230 28.45 -1.00 13.19
CA LYS A 230 29.14 -1.26 11.92
C LYS A 230 28.88 -0.14 10.92
N THR A 231 27.70 0.45 10.95
CA THR A 231 27.29 1.52 10.02
C THR A 231 27.30 2.91 10.64
N ASN A 232 27.42 3.01 11.97
CA ASN A 232 27.24 4.24 12.76
C ASN A 232 25.86 4.88 12.55
N LEU A 233 24.86 4.07 12.22
CA LEU A 233 23.48 4.52 12.03
C LEU A 233 22.69 4.35 13.31
N HIS A 234 21.87 5.35 13.60
CA HIS A 234 20.91 5.32 14.69
C HIS A 234 19.51 5.10 14.14
N TYR A 235 18.78 4.18 14.75
CA TYR A 235 17.40 3.87 14.41
C TYR A 235 16.53 4.23 15.61
N ASP A 236 15.65 5.21 15.42
CA ASP A 236 14.70 5.67 16.45
C ASP A 236 13.36 4.90 16.38
N ASN A 237 13.17 4.03 15.38
CA ASN A 237 12.00 3.18 15.24
C ASN A 237 12.32 1.83 14.58
N LEU A 238 11.53 0.81 14.95
CA LEU A 238 11.74 -0.57 14.51
C LEU A 238 11.51 -0.77 13.01
N LEU A 239 10.54 -0.07 12.40
CA LEU A 239 10.25 -0.26 10.98
C LEU A 239 11.45 0.15 10.10
N ASP A 240 12.08 1.30 10.39
CA ASP A 240 13.27 1.75 9.67
C ASP A 240 14.43 0.75 9.83
N ALA A 241 14.61 0.16 11.02
CA ALA A 241 15.59 -0.91 11.23
C ALA A 241 15.27 -2.20 10.47
N GLN A 242 14.00 -2.59 10.36
CA GLN A 242 13.58 -3.77 9.58
C GLN A 242 13.80 -3.56 8.07
N ILE A 243 13.55 -2.35 7.57
CA ILE A 243 13.82 -1.99 6.17
C ILE A 243 15.32 -1.99 5.89
N ASP A 244 16.14 -1.41 6.77
CA ASP A 244 17.59 -1.36 6.56
C ASP A 244 18.27 -2.71 6.77
N ALA A 245 17.67 -3.61 7.55
CA ALA A 245 18.07 -5.01 7.56
C ALA A 245 17.87 -5.65 6.17
N ALA A 246 16.76 -5.39 5.49
CA ALA A 246 16.56 -5.86 4.11
C ALA A 246 17.58 -5.24 3.14
N TYR A 247 17.87 -3.93 3.24
CA TYR A 247 18.93 -3.32 2.44
C TYR A 247 20.31 -3.92 2.71
N ALA A 248 20.63 -4.28 3.96
CA ALA A 248 21.86 -4.97 4.31
C ALA A 248 21.94 -6.37 3.67
N ALA A 249 20.86 -7.16 3.73
CA ALA A 249 20.81 -8.47 3.07
C ALA A 249 20.95 -8.38 1.54
N LEU A 250 20.32 -7.37 0.93
CA LEU A 250 20.49 -7.08 -0.49
C LEU A 250 21.93 -6.68 -0.81
N GLN A 251 22.56 -5.86 0.02
CA GLN A 251 23.96 -5.46 -0.15
C GLN A 251 24.93 -6.65 -0.04
N ASP A 252 24.70 -7.55 0.91
CA ASP A 252 25.46 -8.80 1.07
C ASP A 252 25.31 -9.72 -0.16
N ALA A 253 24.10 -9.77 -0.73
CA ALA A 253 23.80 -10.47 -1.96
C ALA A 253 24.23 -9.74 -3.25
N ASP A 254 24.90 -8.58 -3.15
CA ASP A 254 25.38 -7.69 -4.23
C ASP A 254 24.30 -6.93 -5.03
N PHE A 255 23.09 -6.79 -4.48
CA PHE A 255 21.97 -6.01 -5.06
C PHE A 255 21.82 -4.62 -4.43
N LYS A 256 22.93 -3.90 -4.26
CA LYS A 256 23.00 -2.63 -3.50
C LYS A 256 22.04 -1.54 -3.98
N LYS A 257 21.70 -1.52 -5.28
CA LYS A 257 20.86 -0.49 -5.90
C LYS A 257 19.36 -0.82 -5.89
N MET A 258 18.98 -2.03 -5.49
CA MET A 258 17.58 -2.46 -5.54
C MET A 258 16.77 -1.70 -4.49
N GLU A 259 15.64 -1.14 -4.91
CA GLU A 259 14.69 -0.46 -4.01
C GLU A 259 13.97 -1.49 -3.13
N VAL A 260 13.74 -1.13 -1.86
CA VAL A 260 12.83 -1.88 -0.97
C VAL A 260 11.48 -1.16 -0.91
N ILE A 261 10.39 -1.89 -1.21
CA ILE A 261 9.01 -1.44 -1.00
C ILE A 261 8.38 -2.27 0.10
N ILE A 262 7.72 -1.61 1.05
CA ILE A 262 6.95 -2.32 2.08
C ILE A 262 5.56 -2.66 1.51
N THR A 263 5.30 -3.93 1.24
CA THR A 263 4.02 -4.39 0.70
C THR A 263 2.98 -4.65 1.77
N GLU A 264 3.41 -4.83 3.02
CA GLU A 264 2.53 -4.91 4.18
C GLU A 264 3.22 -4.40 5.42
N THR A 265 2.50 -3.60 6.19
CA THR A 265 2.86 -3.25 7.56
C THR A 265 1.63 -2.77 8.31
N GLY A 266 1.47 -3.19 9.57
CA GLY A 266 0.26 -2.93 10.33
C GLY A 266 0.38 -3.32 11.80
N TRP A 267 -0.66 -3.00 12.56
CA TRP A 267 -0.77 -3.34 13.98
C TRP A 267 -2.20 -3.71 14.34
N ALA A 268 -2.40 -4.90 14.89
CA ALA A 268 -3.72 -5.41 15.23
C ALA A 268 -4.35 -4.64 16.41
N SER A 269 -5.65 -4.36 16.32
CA SER A 269 -6.40 -3.62 17.34
C SER A 269 -7.03 -4.49 18.42
N HIS A 270 -7.00 -5.81 18.22
CA HIS A 270 -7.47 -6.81 19.16
C HIS A 270 -6.74 -8.11 18.83
N GLY A 271 -6.56 -8.99 19.80
CA GLY A 271 -5.87 -10.27 19.62
C GLY A 271 -6.21 -11.25 20.73
N ASP A 272 -5.55 -12.41 20.71
CA ASP A 272 -5.71 -13.41 21.76
C ASP A 272 -5.08 -12.95 23.09
N GLU A 273 -5.33 -13.67 24.19
CA GLU A 273 -4.80 -13.34 25.52
C GLU A 273 -3.25 -13.24 25.56
N ASN A 274 -2.58 -14.00 24.70
CA ASN A 274 -1.12 -13.97 24.55
C ASN A 274 -0.61 -12.88 23.59
N GLU A 275 -1.49 -12.01 23.09
CA GLU A 275 -1.17 -10.88 22.22
C GLU A 275 -1.52 -9.52 22.89
N PRO A 276 -1.01 -9.22 24.09
CA PRO A 276 -1.45 -8.07 24.88
C PRO A 276 -1.14 -6.71 24.23
N ALA A 277 -0.27 -6.68 23.23
CA ALA A 277 0.01 -5.48 22.44
C ALA A 277 -1.06 -5.17 21.39
N ALA A 278 -1.95 -6.12 21.06
CA ALA A 278 -3.02 -5.94 20.11
C ALA A 278 -4.19 -5.17 20.76
N THR A 279 -4.03 -3.86 20.86
CA THR A 279 -5.02 -2.97 21.48
C THR A 279 -5.42 -1.84 20.52
N PRO A 280 -6.63 -1.26 20.66
CA PRO A 280 -7.04 -0.13 19.83
C PRO A 280 -6.10 1.07 19.95
N ASP A 281 -5.53 1.31 21.14
CA ASP A 281 -4.61 2.42 21.40
C ASP A 281 -3.26 2.22 20.71
N ASN A 282 -2.69 1.00 20.78
CA ASN A 282 -1.44 0.70 20.09
C ASN A 282 -1.63 0.71 18.57
N ALA A 283 -2.72 0.12 18.06
CA ALA A 283 -3.04 0.14 16.64
C ALA A 283 -3.24 1.57 16.12
N ARG A 284 -3.96 2.40 16.87
CA ARG A 284 -4.12 3.83 16.54
C ARG A 284 -2.77 4.54 16.54
N THR A 285 -1.94 4.31 17.55
CA THR A 285 -0.63 4.96 17.69
C THR A 285 0.28 4.59 16.54
N TYR A 286 0.39 3.30 16.24
CA TYR A 286 1.20 2.78 15.13
C TYR A 286 0.79 3.40 13.81
N HIS A 287 -0.50 3.28 13.42
CA HIS A 287 -0.96 3.75 12.11
C HIS A 287 -0.92 5.29 11.98
N TYR A 288 -1.20 6.04 13.05
CA TYR A 288 -1.08 7.49 13.05
C TYR A 288 0.39 7.94 12.87
N ASN A 289 1.31 7.31 13.59
CA ASN A 289 2.73 7.64 13.48
C ASN A 289 3.34 7.16 12.16
N LEU A 290 2.92 6.00 11.65
CA LEU A 290 3.29 5.51 10.32
C LEU A 290 2.86 6.52 9.24
N ARG A 291 1.62 7.02 9.29
CA ARG A 291 1.17 8.09 8.38
C ARG A 291 2.05 9.33 8.48
N LYS A 292 2.40 9.78 9.69
CA LYS A 292 3.33 10.91 9.88
C LYS A 292 4.71 10.62 9.29
N ARG A 293 5.23 9.41 9.50
CA ARG A 293 6.53 8.95 9.00
C ARG A 293 6.58 8.94 7.47
N LEU A 294 5.54 8.47 6.82
CA LEU A 294 5.40 8.42 5.37
C LEU A 294 5.17 9.82 4.77
N ALA A 295 4.43 10.69 5.48
CA ALA A 295 4.23 12.08 5.07
C ALA A 295 5.53 12.92 5.06
N LYS A 296 6.57 12.51 5.80
CA LYS A 296 7.90 13.15 5.71
C LYS A 296 8.57 12.95 4.35
N ARG A 297 8.15 11.95 3.56
CA ARG A 297 8.71 11.60 2.23
C ARG A 297 10.23 11.42 2.24
N LYS A 298 10.77 10.91 3.36
CA LYS A 298 12.17 10.55 3.53
C LYS A 298 12.33 9.04 3.56
N GLY A 299 13.51 8.57 3.18
CA GLY A 299 13.88 7.18 3.38
C GLY A 299 14.34 6.87 4.79
N THR A 300 14.98 5.73 4.95
CA THR A 300 15.52 5.20 6.21
C THR A 300 16.91 5.78 6.51
N PRO A 301 17.51 5.53 7.70
CA PRO A 301 18.88 5.93 7.99
C PRO A 301 19.93 5.51 6.94
N MET A 302 19.84 4.30 6.39
CA MET A 302 20.77 3.79 5.35
C MET A 302 20.45 4.33 3.95
N ARG A 303 19.20 4.71 3.68
CA ARG A 303 18.73 5.22 2.38
C ARG A 303 17.94 6.54 2.51
N PRO A 304 18.53 7.61 3.08
CA PRO A 304 17.77 8.79 3.50
C PRO A 304 17.07 9.54 2.35
N THR A 305 17.61 9.42 1.13
CA THR A 305 17.11 10.10 -0.08
C THR A 305 16.07 9.30 -0.85
N THR A 306 15.90 8.01 -0.56
CA THR A 306 14.93 7.15 -1.25
C THR A 306 13.61 7.18 -0.51
N MET A 307 12.58 7.80 -1.09
CA MET A 307 11.27 7.90 -0.44
C MET A 307 10.71 6.51 -0.07
N LEU A 308 10.41 6.30 1.21
CA LEU A 308 9.78 5.06 1.67
C LEU A 308 8.38 4.91 1.05
N LYS A 309 8.15 3.78 0.39
CA LYS A 309 6.85 3.34 -0.13
C LYS A 309 6.33 2.21 0.75
N ALA A 310 5.12 2.34 1.27
CA ALA A 310 4.51 1.34 2.12
C ALA A 310 3.01 1.18 1.85
N TYR A 311 2.53 -0.06 1.90
CA TYR A 311 1.11 -0.41 1.92
C TYR A 311 0.70 -0.77 3.35
N ILE A 312 -0.29 -0.06 3.88
CA ILE A 312 -0.83 -0.34 5.22
C ILE A 312 -1.65 -1.63 5.16
N PHE A 313 -1.41 -2.54 6.10
CA PHE A 313 -2.19 -3.75 6.30
C PHE A 313 -3.13 -3.53 7.50
N ALA A 314 -4.46 -3.47 7.33
CA ALA A 314 -5.24 -3.58 6.08
C ALA A 314 -6.45 -2.63 6.07
N LEU A 315 -7.20 -2.61 4.97
CA LEU A 315 -8.37 -1.75 4.82
C LEU A 315 -9.48 -2.14 5.81
N PHE A 316 -9.82 -3.42 5.92
CA PHE A 316 -10.90 -3.91 6.79
C PHE A 316 -10.41 -4.94 7.81
N ASN A 317 -11.17 -5.08 8.90
CA ASN A 317 -11.10 -6.26 9.74
C ASN A 317 -11.63 -7.47 8.94
N GLU A 318 -10.85 -8.55 8.89
CA GLU A 318 -11.14 -9.70 8.05
C GLU A 318 -11.58 -10.89 8.91
N ASN A 319 -12.89 -11.01 9.14
CA ASN A 319 -13.45 -11.91 10.16
C ASN A 319 -13.21 -13.41 9.91
N SER A 320 -12.86 -13.79 8.69
CA SER A 320 -12.65 -15.18 8.29
C SER A 320 -11.16 -15.54 8.18
N LYS A 321 -10.24 -14.65 8.56
CA LYS A 321 -8.82 -14.97 8.60
C LYS A 321 -8.53 -16.09 9.62
N PRO A 322 -7.78 -17.14 9.22
CA PRO A 322 -7.32 -18.17 10.13
C PRO A 322 -6.14 -17.68 10.97
N GLY A 323 -5.71 -18.48 11.94
CA GLY A 323 -4.54 -18.21 12.77
C GLY A 323 -4.88 -17.52 14.09
N ALA A 324 -3.93 -16.70 14.57
CA ALA A 324 -4.05 -15.97 15.83
C ALA A 324 -5.25 -15.00 15.81
N GLY A 325 -5.79 -14.70 16.98
CA GLY A 325 -6.89 -13.75 17.15
C GLY A 325 -6.63 -12.42 16.48
N SER A 326 -5.38 -11.93 16.52
CA SER A 326 -4.96 -10.67 15.91
C SER A 326 -5.20 -10.56 14.41
N GLU A 327 -5.17 -11.68 13.68
CA GLU A 327 -5.32 -11.71 12.22
C GLU A 327 -6.63 -11.08 11.74
N LYS A 328 -7.68 -11.10 12.57
CA LYS A 328 -9.01 -10.58 12.24
C LYS A 328 -9.14 -9.06 12.46
N TYR A 329 -8.14 -8.40 13.06
CA TYR A 329 -8.30 -7.05 13.63
C TYR A 329 -7.26 -6.01 13.19
N TYR A 330 -6.65 -6.17 12.01
CA TYR A 330 -5.72 -5.21 11.40
C TYR A 330 -6.40 -4.04 10.67
N GLY A 331 -7.71 -4.06 10.49
CA GLY A 331 -8.46 -3.11 9.67
C GLY A 331 -8.42 -1.68 10.19
N LEU A 332 -8.13 -0.72 9.30
CA LEU A 332 -8.37 0.70 9.56
C LEU A 332 -9.87 1.03 9.61
N PHE A 333 -10.68 0.23 8.93
CA PHE A 333 -12.13 0.27 8.94
C PHE A 333 -12.70 -1.04 9.49
N LYS A 334 -13.85 -0.94 10.14
CA LYS A 334 -14.67 -2.09 10.50
C LYS A 334 -15.41 -2.60 9.27
N ALA A 335 -16.02 -3.78 9.40
CA ALA A 335 -16.76 -4.41 8.31
C ALA A 335 -17.92 -3.55 7.75
N ASP A 336 -18.51 -2.67 8.58
CA ASP A 336 -19.55 -1.73 8.16
C ASP A 336 -19.02 -0.46 7.45
N GLY A 337 -17.70 -0.33 7.27
CA GLY A 337 -17.06 0.84 6.68
C GLY A 337 -16.92 2.05 7.60
N THR A 338 -17.27 1.93 8.88
CA THR A 338 -16.90 2.92 9.91
C THR A 338 -15.41 2.76 10.28
N ILE A 339 -14.78 3.82 10.79
CA ILE A 339 -13.37 3.75 11.21
C ILE A 339 -13.22 2.84 12.44
N SER A 340 -12.17 2.02 12.47
CA SER A 340 -11.80 1.23 13.66
C SER A 340 -11.30 2.13 14.78
N TYR A 341 -10.49 3.13 14.42
CA TYR A 341 -9.91 4.14 15.32
C TYR A 341 -9.52 5.39 14.52
N ASN A 342 -9.50 6.55 15.17
CA ASN A 342 -9.26 7.81 14.47
C ASN A 342 -7.77 8.08 14.22
N ILE A 343 -7.36 7.96 12.96
CA ILE A 343 -6.03 8.33 12.44
C ILE A 343 -6.09 9.46 11.39
N GLY A 344 -7.21 10.19 11.35
CA GLY A 344 -7.44 11.29 10.40
C GLY A 344 -7.94 10.85 9.03
N PHE A 345 -8.77 9.79 8.97
CA PHE A 345 -9.57 9.43 7.79
C PHE A 345 -11.04 9.75 8.02
N PRO A 346 -11.79 10.21 6.99
CA PRO A 346 -13.24 10.22 7.05
C PRO A 346 -13.76 8.77 6.96
N GLY A 347 -14.51 8.31 7.97
CA GLY A 347 -15.28 7.07 7.89
C GLY A 347 -16.57 7.27 7.10
N LEU A 348 -17.23 6.16 6.71
CA LEU A 348 -18.65 6.25 6.34
C LEU A 348 -19.41 6.80 7.55
N ARG A 349 -20.22 7.84 7.35
CA ARG A 349 -21.11 8.34 8.40
C ARG A 349 -22.17 7.28 8.63
N SER A 350 -22.27 6.78 9.86
CA SER A 350 -23.37 5.88 10.22
C SER A 350 -24.69 6.57 9.93
N SER A 351 -25.56 5.93 9.15
CA SER A 351 -26.92 6.40 8.84
C SER A 351 -27.86 6.40 10.06
N SER A 352 -27.35 6.04 11.25
CA SER A 352 -28.07 6.07 12.53
C SER A 352 -27.71 7.27 13.42
N ALA A 353 -27.43 8.44 12.83
CA ALA A 353 -27.57 9.69 13.58
C ALA A 353 -29.06 10.00 13.72
N THR A 354 -29.71 9.40 14.72
CA THR A 354 -31.00 9.87 15.23
C THR A 354 -30.88 11.36 15.43
N SER A 355 -31.67 12.14 14.69
CA SER A 355 -31.79 13.57 14.94
C SER A 355 -32.16 13.75 16.40
N SER A 356 -31.24 14.24 17.22
CA SER A 356 -31.58 14.77 18.53
C SER A 356 -32.49 15.98 18.27
N ARG A 357 -33.80 15.75 18.35
CA ARG A 357 -34.78 16.83 18.50
C ARG A 357 -34.34 17.61 19.73
N GLN A 358 -33.80 18.81 19.52
CA GLN A 358 -33.73 19.82 20.57
C GLN A 358 -35.17 20.11 20.98
N VAL A 359 -35.59 19.49 22.08
CA VAL A 359 -36.76 19.89 22.84
C VAL A 359 -36.37 21.18 23.53
N PHE A 360 -36.71 22.32 22.93
CA PHE A 360 -36.76 23.59 23.65
C PHE A 360 -38.04 23.59 24.51
N GLY A 361 -37.91 23.12 25.75
CA GLY A 361 -38.86 23.38 26.82
C GLY A 361 -38.72 24.83 27.28
N GLY A 362 -39.81 25.59 27.17
CA GLY A 362 -39.82 27.04 27.35
C GLY A 362 -39.61 27.53 28.78
N GLY A 363 -39.25 28.81 28.89
CA GLY A 363 -39.18 29.50 30.18
C GLY A 363 -38.68 30.94 30.14
N LYS A 364 -39.60 31.85 29.80
CA LYS A 364 -39.69 33.28 30.19
C LYS A 364 -38.88 34.35 29.44
N TRP A 365 -39.69 35.29 28.96
CA TRP A 365 -39.41 36.55 28.30
C TRP A 365 -38.65 37.56 29.15
N TYR A 366 -37.83 38.39 28.49
CA TYR A 366 -37.91 39.84 28.62
C TYR A 366 -37.84 40.49 27.23
N LYS A 367 -38.77 41.43 27.02
CA LYS A 367 -38.99 42.24 25.82
C LYS A 367 -37.87 43.27 25.63
N SER A 368 -37.57 43.64 24.39
CA SER A 368 -37.76 45.03 23.91
C SER A 368 -37.34 45.27 22.45
N TYR A 369 -38.34 45.77 21.68
CA TYR A 369 -38.37 46.65 20.49
C TYR A 369 -37.53 46.31 19.24
N SER A 370 -38.12 45.89 18.10
CA SER A 370 -38.81 46.69 17.03
C SER A 370 -37.80 47.53 16.21
N PHE A 371 -37.63 47.47 14.88
CA PHE A 371 -38.62 47.52 13.78
C PHE A 371 -37.94 47.34 12.39
N LEU A 372 -38.72 46.85 11.40
CA LEU A 372 -38.73 47.11 9.91
C LEU A 372 -37.57 46.58 9.02
N LEU A 373 -37.84 45.64 8.07
CA LEU A 373 -38.29 45.83 6.65
C LEU A 373 -37.24 46.59 5.80
N ALA A 374 -36.83 46.26 4.57
CA ALA A 374 -37.29 45.38 3.48
C ALA A 374 -36.16 45.38 2.38
N VAL A 375 -35.90 44.25 1.70
CA VAL A 375 -36.10 44.00 0.25
C VAL A 375 -34.99 44.44 -0.76
N SER A 376 -34.73 43.50 -1.69
CA SER A 376 -34.28 43.59 -3.11
C SER A 376 -32.80 43.82 -3.53
N THR A 377 -32.24 42.76 -4.13
CA THR A 377 -31.60 42.57 -5.47
C THR A 377 -30.61 43.58 -6.08
N PRO A 378 -29.67 43.10 -6.95
CA PRO A 378 -28.39 43.75 -7.27
C PRO A 378 -28.44 44.68 -8.49
N ILE A 379 -27.49 45.60 -8.56
CA ILE A 379 -27.20 46.42 -9.75
C ILE A 379 -25.81 46.09 -10.27
N LEU A 380 -25.81 45.69 -11.53
CA LEU A 380 -24.71 45.56 -12.47
C LEU A 380 -24.38 46.95 -13.04
N VAL A 381 -23.12 47.40 -13.00
CA VAL A 381 -22.63 48.50 -13.85
C VAL A 381 -21.20 48.21 -14.31
N LEU A 382 -21.08 48.02 -15.63
CA LEU A 382 -19.88 48.15 -16.46
C LEU A 382 -19.28 49.56 -16.38
N LEU A 383 -17.96 49.72 -16.51
CA LEU A 383 -17.28 50.83 -17.23
C LEU A 383 -15.78 50.44 -17.37
N LEU A 384 -15.35 50.04 -18.58
CA LEU A 384 -14.51 50.81 -19.51
C LEU A 384 -13.06 51.11 -19.04
N ARG A 385 -12.14 50.26 -19.52
CA ARG A 385 -11.04 50.57 -20.47
C ARG A 385 -10.37 51.95 -20.36
N GLN A 386 -9.06 51.96 -20.08
CA GLN A 386 -8.14 52.90 -20.71
C GLN A 386 -6.69 52.37 -20.72
N ASP A 387 -6.18 52.12 -21.92
CA ASP A 387 -4.77 51.89 -22.27
C ASP A 387 -3.99 53.21 -22.18
N TRP A 388 -2.71 53.19 -21.74
CA TRP A 388 -1.66 54.12 -22.19
C TRP A 388 -0.27 53.44 -22.10
N GLU A 389 0.37 53.37 -23.26
CA GLU A 389 1.81 53.31 -23.64
C GLU A 389 2.80 52.34 -22.97
#